data_AF-A0A5M9I1S6-F1
#
_entry.id   AF-A0A5M9I1S6-F1
#
_cell.length_a   1.000
_cell.length_b   1.000
_cell.length_c   1.000
_cell.angle_alpha   90.00
_cell.angle_beta   90.00
_cell.angle_gamma   90.00
#
_symmetry.space_group_name_H-M   'P 1'
#
loop_
_entity.id
_entity.type
_entity.pdbx_description
1 polymer ?
#
loop_
_entity_poly.entity_id
_entity_poly.type
_entity_poly.pdbx_seq_one_letter_code
_entity_poly.pdbx_strand_id
1 'polypeptide(L)'
;MGKDVELLPHCDETILQSMAKTCGDFDIFCVYLLKDHVKLSKKTRNIGRKDCFTLNGMLQVREDFEKPGRDQDRYYIINYFYYAAFKYRILEIDEKGTGAEEGIHYDLFQNASIPEKYLLLIACFLLDRSFLKYDVDISWTLGEVMEWAVSVKDGEKEVYDLPSEINAGYDGSSLRILFRYLEELGAARIKDAEELESKRGRTKWKWQVETGPILPLLCDLWQYAPRYPEPGGVEELADFIFGDYVKNISGDLFTGNILKLFEEPDKKEYSDQLIELEIKVRYGSCVRCVCMNMTDTLYDLHWMIQKVFEFDNNHLFAFYIGHGMMRETYTIEEAVTNGEELSVKDTELGMLELRKGQSFSYLFDFGDMWWFDIKVLGIKEGNVPFPQLTKAVNPAPEQYPVWE
;
A
#
# COMPACT_ATOMS: atom_id res chain seq x y z
N MET A 1 8.80 -38.80 -2.20
CA MET A 1 7.42 -39.30 -2.44
C MET A 1 6.63 -38.11 -2.91
N GLY A 2 6.34 -38.07 -4.22
CA GLY A 2 5.55 -36.99 -4.81
C GLY A 2 4.16 -37.00 -4.20
N LYS A 3 3.78 -35.88 -3.60
CA LYS A 3 2.38 -35.54 -3.47
C LYS A 3 1.99 -35.05 -4.86
N ASP A 4 1.02 -35.70 -5.48
CA ASP A 4 0.31 -35.17 -6.62
C ASP A 4 -0.18 -33.77 -6.23
N VAL A 5 0.38 -32.74 -6.88
CA VAL A 5 0.00 -31.35 -6.64
C VAL A 5 -1.21 -31.08 -7.53
N GLU A 6 -2.39 -31.07 -6.91
CA GLU A 6 -3.60 -30.57 -7.55
C GLU A 6 -3.41 -29.06 -7.77
N LEU A 7 -3.31 -28.66 -9.05
CA LEU A 7 -3.62 -27.30 -9.54
C LEU A 7 -4.74 -26.71 -8.68
N LEU A 8 -4.63 -25.45 -8.21
CA LEU A 8 -5.75 -24.62 -7.68
C LEU A 8 -7.02 -25.49 -7.53
N PRO A 9 -7.16 -26.31 -6.47
CA PRO A 9 -8.09 -27.43 -6.52
C PRO A 9 -9.45 -26.86 -6.82
N HIS A 10 -9.99 -27.17 -8.01
CA HIS A 10 -11.28 -26.65 -8.50
C HIS A 10 -11.32 -25.18 -8.93
N CYS A 11 -10.33 -24.64 -9.66
CA CYS A 11 -10.56 -23.44 -10.50
C CYS A 11 -11.52 -23.79 -11.65
N ASP A 12 -12.77 -24.04 -11.27
CA ASP A 12 -13.88 -24.30 -12.14
C ASP A 12 -14.46 -22.98 -12.68
N GLU A 13 -15.46 -23.10 -13.52
CA GLU A 13 -16.10 -21.93 -14.12
C GLU A 13 -16.68 -20.97 -13.07
N THR A 14 -17.13 -21.49 -11.93
CA THR A 14 -17.71 -20.69 -10.84
C THR A 14 -16.64 -19.85 -10.16
N ILE A 15 -15.48 -20.45 -9.84
CA ILE A 15 -14.33 -19.74 -9.27
C ILE A 15 -13.84 -18.67 -10.24
N LEU A 16 -13.65 -19.00 -11.51
CA LEU A 16 -13.20 -18.04 -12.54
C LEU A 16 -14.18 -16.88 -12.70
N GLN A 17 -15.49 -17.14 -12.71
CA GLN A 17 -16.51 -16.10 -12.76
C GLN A 17 -16.46 -15.19 -11.52
N SER A 18 -16.17 -15.73 -10.33
CA SER A 18 -16.02 -14.95 -9.12
C SER A 18 -14.78 -14.04 -9.19
N MET A 19 -13.63 -14.58 -9.60
CA MET A 19 -12.40 -13.79 -9.80
C MET A 19 -12.59 -12.67 -10.83
N ALA A 20 -13.31 -12.97 -11.93
CA ALA A 20 -13.60 -12.03 -13.00
C ALA A 20 -14.42 -10.82 -12.53
N LYS A 21 -15.31 -10.99 -11.55
CA LYS A 21 -16.09 -9.89 -10.99
C LYS A 21 -15.20 -8.89 -10.26
N THR A 22 -14.37 -9.37 -9.34
CA THR A 22 -13.42 -8.53 -8.59
C THR A 22 -12.45 -7.82 -9.54
N CYS A 23 -11.89 -8.55 -10.52
CA CYS A 23 -10.98 -7.95 -11.51
C CYS A 23 -11.70 -6.89 -12.36
N GLY A 24 -12.97 -7.13 -12.72
CA GLY A 24 -13.78 -6.17 -13.46
C GLY A 24 -14.05 -4.89 -12.68
N ASP A 25 -14.36 -4.99 -11.40
CA ASP A 25 -14.55 -3.83 -10.51
C ASP A 25 -13.24 -3.05 -10.32
N PHE A 26 -12.11 -3.74 -10.22
CA PHE A 26 -10.78 -3.10 -10.20
C PHE A 26 -10.41 -2.44 -11.54
N ASP A 27 -10.74 -3.06 -12.68
CA ASP A 27 -10.56 -2.46 -14.01
C ASP A 27 -11.44 -1.20 -14.15
N ILE A 28 -12.69 -1.22 -13.67
CA ILE A 28 -13.58 -0.05 -13.60
C ILE A 28 -12.93 1.08 -12.79
N PHE A 29 -12.37 0.76 -11.63
CA PHE A 29 -11.63 1.71 -10.79
C PHE A 29 -10.46 2.35 -11.56
N CYS A 30 -9.62 1.53 -12.18
CA CYS A 30 -8.45 2.01 -12.92
C CYS A 30 -8.85 2.93 -14.08
N VAL A 31 -9.78 2.49 -14.92
CA VAL A 31 -10.28 3.26 -16.07
C VAL A 31 -10.97 4.55 -15.62
N TYR A 32 -11.65 4.55 -14.47
CA TYR A 32 -12.27 5.76 -13.95
C TYR A 32 -11.21 6.81 -13.58
N LEU A 33 -10.14 6.42 -12.90
CA LEU A 33 -9.09 7.35 -12.45
C LEU A 33 -8.26 7.95 -13.59
N LEU A 34 -8.12 7.23 -14.70
CA LEU A 34 -7.43 7.72 -15.90
C LEU A 34 -8.20 8.79 -16.68
N LYS A 35 -9.44 9.13 -16.27
CA LYS A 35 -10.21 10.20 -16.93
C LYS A 35 -9.66 11.57 -16.51
N ASP A 36 -9.41 12.42 -17.50
CA ASP A 36 -8.88 13.80 -17.34
C ASP A 36 -9.55 14.71 -16.30
N HIS A 37 -10.81 14.43 -15.94
CA HIS A 37 -11.57 15.25 -15.01
C HIS A 37 -11.45 14.82 -13.54
N VAL A 38 -10.94 13.62 -13.26
CA VAL A 38 -10.82 13.12 -11.89
C VAL A 38 -9.62 13.79 -11.23
N LYS A 39 -9.85 14.43 -10.09
CA LYS A 39 -8.81 15.18 -9.38
C LYS A 39 -8.47 14.55 -8.05
N LEU A 40 -7.17 14.44 -7.82
CA LEU A 40 -6.57 13.99 -6.58
C LEU A 40 -6.21 15.19 -5.69
N SER A 41 -6.41 15.02 -4.38
CA SER A 41 -6.03 15.99 -3.36
C SER A 41 -4.53 16.27 -3.40
N LYS A 42 -4.11 17.55 -3.39
CA LYS A 42 -2.67 17.88 -3.37
C LYS A 42 -1.93 17.37 -2.13
N LYS A 43 -2.63 17.28 -1.00
CA LYS A 43 -2.02 16.93 0.30
C LYS A 43 -1.99 15.42 0.52
N THR A 44 -3.10 14.76 0.23
CA THR A 44 -3.31 13.34 0.56
C THR A 44 -3.27 12.44 -0.66
N ARG A 45 -3.39 13.00 -1.87
CA ARG A 45 -3.61 12.30 -3.14
C ARG A 45 -4.91 11.49 -3.22
N ASN A 46 -5.75 11.53 -2.18
CA ASN A 46 -7.07 10.91 -2.22
C ASN A 46 -7.97 11.50 -3.32
N ILE A 47 -8.86 10.64 -3.81
CA ILE A 47 -9.95 10.93 -4.72
C ILE A 47 -10.97 11.86 -4.03
N GLY A 48 -11.54 12.80 -4.80
CA GLY A 48 -12.58 13.70 -4.30
C GLY A 48 -13.90 12.99 -3.97
N ARG A 49 -14.64 13.48 -2.96
CA ARG A 49 -15.90 12.87 -2.46
C ARG A 49 -16.94 12.55 -3.55
N LYS A 50 -17.06 13.42 -4.56
CA LYS A 50 -18.00 13.24 -5.68
C LYS A 50 -17.58 12.11 -6.60
N ASP A 51 -16.28 12.00 -6.85
CA ASP A 51 -15.70 10.93 -7.66
C ASP A 51 -15.77 9.60 -6.91
N CYS A 52 -15.47 9.57 -5.61
CA CYS A 52 -15.68 8.36 -4.79
C CYS A 52 -17.14 7.90 -4.83
N PHE A 53 -18.10 8.80 -4.67
CA PHE A 53 -19.52 8.45 -4.73
C PHE A 53 -19.95 7.93 -6.11
N THR A 54 -19.45 8.55 -7.18
CA THR A 54 -19.73 8.12 -8.55
C THR A 54 -19.14 6.73 -8.81
N LEU A 55 -17.88 6.54 -8.45
CA LEU A 55 -17.17 5.28 -8.61
C LEU A 55 -17.83 4.15 -7.80
N ASN A 56 -18.20 4.41 -6.55
CA ASN A 56 -18.94 3.46 -5.71
C ASN A 56 -20.26 2.99 -6.35
N GLY A 57 -20.93 3.87 -7.11
CA GLY A 57 -22.14 3.51 -7.84
C GLY A 57 -21.89 2.58 -9.04
N MET A 58 -20.65 2.48 -9.52
CA MET A 58 -20.24 1.63 -10.65
C MET A 58 -19.77 0.24 -10.23
N LEU A 59 -19.40 0.05 -8.95
CA LEU A 59 -18.94 -1.22 -8.41
C LEU A 59 -20.13 -2.14 -8.04
N GLN A 60 -19.89 -3.44 -8.07
CA GLN A 60 -20.84 -4.48 -7.65
C GLN A 60 -20.97 -4.51 -6.14
N VAL A 61 -19.84 -4.53 -5.42
CA VAL A 61 -19.81 -4.35 -3.96
C VAL A 61 -19.57 -2.88 -3.68
N ARG A 62 -20.48 -2.29 -2.93
CA ARG A 62 -20.52 -0.84 -2.73
C ARG A 62 -21.02 -0.47 -1.36
N GLU A 63 -20.58 0.67 -0.87
CA GLU A 63 -21.11 1.24 0.36
C GLU A 63 -22.49 1.87 0.14
N ASP A 64 -23.40 1.66 1.08
CA ASP A 64 -24.78 2.14 1.06
C ASP A 64 -24.87 3.62 1.49
N PHE A 65 -24.22 4.50 0.74
CA PHE A 65 -24.30 5.94 0.96
C PHE A 65 -25.34 6.59 0.07
N GLU A 66 -26.16 7.47 0.65
CA GLU A 66 -27.21 8.20 -0.08
C GLU A 66 -26.70 9.45 -0.83
N LYS A 67 -25.55 9.99 -0.43
CA LYS A 67 -25.03 11.27 -0.94
C LYS A 67 -23.49 11.33 -0.98
N PRO A 68 -22.90 12.19 -1.86
CA PRO A 68 -21.45 12.35 -2.00
C PRO A 68 -20.82 13.19 -0.86
N GLY A 69 -20.90 12.66 0.37
CA GLY A 69 -20.47 13.36 1.58
C GLY A 69 -19.30 12.70 2.31
N ARG A 70 -18.84 11.54 1.85
CA ARG A 70 -17.81 10.75 2.53
C ARG A 70 -16.45 10.91 1.84
N ASP A 71 -15.39 10.88 2.63
CA ASP A 71 -14.00 10.87 2.15
C ASP A 71 -13.61 9.45 1.72
N GLN A 72 -12.54 9.32 0.92
CA GLN A 72 -12.10 8.04 0.34
C GLN A 72 -11.93 6.91 1.37
N ASP A 73 -11.45 7.23 2.59
CA ASP A 73 -11.23 6.29 3.70
C ASP A 73 -12.52 5.60 4.19
N ARG A 74 -13.68 6.11 3.78
CA ARG A 74 -15.00 5.53 4.11
C ARG A 74 -15.61 4.70 2.99
N TYR A 75 -14.97 4.70 1.82
CA TYR A 75 -15.29 3.79 0.72
C TYR A 75 -14.24 2.69 0.73
N TYR A 76 -14.50 1.62 1.49
CA TYR A 76 -13.49 0.62 1.84
C TYR A 76 -12.95 -0.07 0.59
N ILE A 77 -13.83 -0.46 -0.33
CA ILE A 77 -13.42 -1.10 -1.60
C ILE A 77 -12.59 -0.14 -2.46
N ILE A 78 -13.03 1.11 -2.59
CA ILE A 78 -12.28 2.15 -3.33
C ILE A 78 -10.92 2.40 -2.67
N ASN A 79 -10.85 2.42 -1.35
CA ASN A 79 -9.62 2.68 -0.61
C ASN A 79 -8.60 1.53 -0.80
N TYR A 80 -9.09 0.29 -0.79
CA TYR A 80 -8.30 -0.91 -1.08
C TYR A 80 -7.81 -0.94 -2.54
N PHE A 81 -8.69 -0.67 -3.51
CA PHE A 81 -8.30 -0.59 -4.92
C PHE A 81 -7.32 0.54 -5.20
N TYR A 82 -7.53 1.71 -4.57
CA TYR A 82 -6.56 2.79 -4.62
C TYR A 82 -5.20 2.33 -4.11
N TYR A 83 -5.17 1.65 -2.96
CA TYR A 83 -3.92 1.14 -2.42
C TYR A 83 -3.22 0.21 -3.42
N ALA A 84 -3.91 -0.83 -3.91
CA ALA A 84 -3.33 -1.80 -4.84
C ALA A 84 -2.84 -1.15 -6.14
N ALA A 85 -3.64 -0.26 -6.74
CA ALA A 85 -3.31 0.38 -8.01
C ALA A 85 -2.02 1.22 -7.94
N PHE A 86 -1.84 1.98 -6.86
CA PHE A 86 -0.66 2.85 -6.68
C PHE A 86 0.53 2.10 -6.09
N LYS A 87 0.33 1.16 -5.14
CA LYS A 87 1.42 0.38 -4.53
C LYS A 87 2.16 -0.47 -5.56
N TYR A 88 1.41 -1.12 -6.46
CA TYR A 88 1.98 -1.96 -7.51
C TYR A 88 2.22 -1.20 -8.83
N ARG A 89 2.10 0.14 -8.80
CA ARG A 89 2.40 1.02 -9.93
C ARG A 89 1.67 0.65 -11.23
N ILE A 90 0.44 0.14 -11.08
CA ILE A 90 -0.52 0.01 -12.17
C ILE A 90 -1.00 1.40 -12.56
N LEU A 91 -1.24 2.25 -11.57
CA LEU A 91 -1.45 3.68 -11.75
C LEU A 91 -0.37 4.46 -11.05
N GLU A 92 -0.08 5.64 -11.58
CA GLU A 92 0.85 6.58 -10.98
C GLU A 92 0.26 7.99 -10.93
N ILE A 93 0.84 8.84 -10.10
CA ILE A 93 0.43 10.24 -10.01
C ILE A 93 1.00 11.00 -11.21
N ASP A 94 0.14 11.76 -11.89
CA ASP A 94 0.53 12.57 -13.05
C ASP A 94 1.62 13.60 -12.70
N GLU A 95 2.36 14.09 -13.71
CA GLU A 95 3.41 15.10 -13.50
C GLU A 95 2.91 16.36 -12.76
N LYS A 96 1.62 16.68 -12.88
CA LYS A 96 0.99 17.84 -12.22
C LYS A 96 0.69 17.59 -10.74
N GLY A 97 0.72 16.34 -10.29
CA GLY A 97 0.34 15.93 -8.95
C GLY A 97 -1.16 16.06 -8.67
N THR A 98 -2.01 16.10 -9.69
CA THR A 98 -3.45 16.36 -9.50
C THR A 98 -4.35 15.33 -10.14
N GLY A 99 -3.81 14.38 -10.89
CA GLY A 99 -4.53 13.27 -11.51
C GLY A 99 -3.74 11.97 -11.40
N ALA A 100 -4.31 10.91 -11.97
CA ALA A 100 -3.62 9.66 -12.19
C ALA A 100 -3.28 9.51 -13.68
N GLU A 101 -2.21 8.79 -13.97
CA GLU A 101 -1.80 8.34 -15.30
C GLU A 101 -1.49 6.84 -15.28
N GLU A 102 -1.34 6.25 -16.47
CA GLU A 102 -0.92 4.86 -16.59
C GLU A 102 0.47 4.70 -15.96
N GLY A 103 0.57 3.79 -14.98
CA GLY A 103 1.84 3.47 -14.37
C GLY A 103 2.67 2.53 -15.24
N ILE A 104 3.92 2.32 -14.86
CA ILE A 104 4.84 1.47 -15.63
C ILE A 104 4.36 0.01 -15.77
N HIS A 105 3.50 -0.45 -14.86
CA HIS A 105 2.96 -1.79 -14.86
C HIS A 105 1.53 -1.87 -15.41
N TYR A 106 0.99 -0.76 -15.95
CA TYR A 106 -0.38 -0.75 -16.47
C TYR A 106 -0.58 -1.77 -17.59
N ASP A 107 0.31 -1.78 -18.59
CA ASP A 107 0.25 -2.72 -19.71
C ASP A 107 0.43 -4.16 -19.26
N LEU A 108 1.35 -4.42 -18.32
CA LEU A 108 1.54 -5.75 -17.75
C LEU A 108 0.26 -6.23 -17.07
N PHE A 109 -0.36 -5.37 -16.26
CA PHE A 109 -1.62 -5.68 -15.60
C PHE A 109 -2.74 -5.92 -16.62
N GLN A 110 -2.91 -5.06 -17.63
CA GLN A 110 -3.97 -5.22 -18.64
C GLN A 110 -3.82 -6.50 -19.47
N ASN A 111 -2.59 -6.96 -19.70
CA ASN A 111 -2.30 -8.19 -20.44
C ASN A 111 -2.20 -9.44 -19.54
N ALA A 112 -2.40 -9.31 -18.23
CA ALA A 112 -2.43 -10.45 -17.31
C ALA A 112 -3.76 -11.22 -17.39
N SER A 113 -3.71 -12.52 -17.07
CA SER A 113 -4.92 -13.35 -16.97
C SER A 113 -5.79 -12.92 -15.77
N ILE A 114 -7.07 -13.29 -15.78
CA ILE A 114 -7.98 -13.05 -14.65
C ILE A 114 -7.43 -13.64 -13.34
N PRO A 115 -6.98 -14.92 -13.29
CA PRO A 115 -6.34 -15.46 -12.10
C PRO A 115 -5.13 -14.65 -11.61
N GLU A 116 -4.27 -14.18 -12.51
CA GLU A 116 -3.09 -13.39 -12.12
C GLU A 116 -3.48 -12.04 -11.53
N LYS A 117 -4.37 -11.30 -12.20
CA LYS A 117 -4.92 -10.04 -11.67
C LYS A 117 -5.54 -10.26 -10.29
N TYR A 118 -6.28 -11.35 -10.14
CA TYR A 118 -6.95 -11.69 -8.89
C TYR A 118 -5.98 -12.07 -7.77
N LEU A 119 -4.93 -12.83 -8.08
CA LEU A 119 -3.88 -13.19 -7.13
C LEU A 119 -3.15 -11.95 -6.58
N LEU A 120 -2.90 -10.94 -7.42
CA LEU A 120 -2.35 -9.65 -6.95
C LEU A 120 -3.24 -9.02 -5.87
N LEU A 121 -4.55 -8.97 -6.13
CA LEU A 121 -5.52 -8.40 -5.21
C LEU A 121 -5.58 -9.21 -3.90
N ILE A 122 -5.67 -10.55 -3.98
CA ILE A 122 -5.62 -11.39 -2.78
C ILE A 122 -4.32 -11.19 -1.99
N ALA A 123 -3.18 -11.14 -2.66
CA ALA A 123 -1.90 -11.00 -1.99
C ALA A 123 -1.82 -9.64 -1.27
N CYS A 124 -2.32 -8.58 -1.90
CA CYS A 124 -2.48 -7.26 -1.28
C CYS A 124 -3.35 -7.31 -0.02
N PHE A 125 -4.47 -8.03 -0.07
CA PHE A 125 -5.39 -8.18 1.06
C PHE A 125 -4.81 -9.04 2.19
N LEU A 126 -4.18 -10.17 1.87
CA LEU A 126 -3.73 -11.15 2.86
C LEU A 126 -2.38 -10.81 3.47
N LEU A 127 -1.44 -10.25 2.70
CA LEU A 127 -0.05 -10.14 3.12
C LEU A 127 0.38 -8.70 3.38
N ASP A 128 0.11 -7.77 2.46
CA ASP A 128 0.55 -6.39 2.63
C ASP A 128 -0.22 -5.71 3.78
N ARG A 129 -1.56 -5.71 3.70
CA ARG A 129 -2.47 -5.13 4.69
C ARG A 129 -2.20 -3.66 5.05
N SER A 130 -1.26 -2.95 4.43
CA SER A 130 -0.93 -1.57 4.80
C SER A 130 -2.07 -0.59 4.52
N PHE A 131 -3.01 -0.95 3.65
CA PHE A 131 -4.27 -0.20 3.48
C PHE A 131 -5.16 -0.21 4.75
N LEU A 132 -4.89 -1.11 5.70
CA LEU A 132 -5.56 -1.22 7.00
C LEU A 132 -4.74 -0.61 8.15
N LYS A 133 -3.58 0.01 7.89
CA LYS A 133 -2.59 0.45 8.89
C LYS A 133 -3.15 1.31 10.04
N TYR A 134 -4.26 2.00 9.84
CA TYR A 134 -4.91 2.83 10.86
C TYR A 134 -6.10 2.18 11.57
N ASP A 135 -6.40 0.91 11.26
CA ASP A 135 -7.54 0.16 11.78
C ASP A 135 -7.08 -1.18 12.37
N VAL A 136 -6.37 -1.08 13.50
CA VAL A 136 -5.77 -2.22 14.20
C VAL A 136 -6.81 -3.31 14.50
N ASP A 137 -8.04 -2.92 14.85
CA ASP A 137 -9.12 -3.84 15.17
C ASP A 137 -9.49 -4.75 13.98
N ILE A 138 -9.42 -4.27 12.74
CA ILE A 138 -9.70 -5.08 11.55
C ILE A 138 -8.65 -6.18 11.37
N SER A 139 -7.36 -5.89 11.59
CA SER A 139 -6.30 -6.90 11.42
C SER A 139 -6.47 -8.06 12.40
N TRP A 140 -6.78 -7.78 13.67
CA TRP A 140 -7.10 -8.81 14.66
C TRP A 140 -8.37 -9.58 14.28
N THR A 141 -9.42 -8.88 13.86
CA THR A 141 -10.70 -9.50 13.44
C THR A 141 -10.51 -10.43 12.25
N LEU A 142 -9.66 -10.06 11.28
CA LEU A 142 -9.33 -10.90 10.13
C LEU A 142 -8.77 -12.25 10.57
N GLY A 143 -7.81 -12.26 11.51
CA GLY A 143 -7.23 -13.50 12.02
C GLY A 143 -8.29 -14.45 12.60
N GLU A 144 -9.19 -13.95 13.45
CA GLU A 144 -10.24 -14.76 14.06
C GLU A 144 -11.27 -15.26 13.05
N VAL A 145 -11.66 -14.42 12.08
CA VAL A 145 -12.56 -14.80 10.99
C VAL A 145 -11.93 -15.86 10.09
N MET A 146 -10.63 -15.77 9.77
CA MET A 146 -9.97 -16.77 8.93
C MET A 146 -9.81 -18.12 9.64
N GLU A 147 -9.50 -18.15 10.93
CA GLU A 147 -9.48 -19.40 11.73
C GLU A 147 -10.86 -20.07 11.75
N TRP A 148 -11.93 -19.28 11.90
CA TRP A 148 -13.29 -19.78 11.76
C TRP A 148 -13.58 -20.27 10.34
N ALA A 149 -13.21 -19.51 9.31
CA ALA A 149 -13.44 -19.86 7.91
C ALA A 149 -12.78 -21.20 7.55
N VAL A 150 -11.56 -21.45 8.01
CA VAL A 150 -10.85 -22.73 7.84
C VAL A 150 -11.65 -23.89 8.43
N SER A 151 -12.37 -23.69 9.55
CA SER A 151 -13.18 -24.74 10.17
C SER A 151 -14.47 -25.08 9.40
N VAL A 152 -14.92 -24.21 8.50
CA VAL A 152 -16.17 -24.39 7.73
C VAL A 152 -15.95 -24.49 6.22
N LYS A 153 -14.72 -24.35 5.71
CA LYS A 153 -14.41 -24.27 4.27
C LYS A 153 -14.86 -25.49 3.46
N ASP A 154 -14.90 -26.66 4.09
CA ASP A 154 -15.31 -27.94 3.47
C ASP A 154 -16.78 -28.32 3.83
N GLY A 155 -17.53 -27.39 4.45
CA GLY A 155 -18.86 -27.66 4.95
C GLY A 155 -19.95 -27.65 3.86
N GLU A 156 -21.01 -28.42 4.07
CA GLU A 156 -22.14 -28.53 3.13
C GLU A 156 -23.11 -27.34 3.17
N LYS A 157 -23.04 -26.48 4.20
CA LYS A 157 -23.93 -25.31 4.32
C LYS A 157 -23.31 -24.12 3.60
N GLU A 158 -24.16 -23.31 2.98
CA GLU A 158 -23.75 -22.01 2.41
C GLU A 158 -23.86 -20.87 3.44
N VAL A 159 -24.63 -21.06 4.52
CA VAL A 159 -24.87 -20.02 5.55
C VAL A 159 -24.57 -20.55 6.94
N TYR A 160 -23.82 -19.76 7.71
CA TYR A 160 -23.36 -20.08 9.04
C TYR A 160 -23.60 -18.93 10.02
N ASP A 161 -23.85 -19.27 11.29
CA ASP A 161 -23.76 -18.30 12.38
C ASP A 161 -22.27 -18.14 12.75
N LEU A 162 -21.77 -16.91 12.79
CA LEU A 162 -20.40 -16.64 13.27
C LEU A 162 -20.31 -16.92 14.78
N PRO A 163 -19.19 -17.51 15.26
CA PRO A 163 -18.90 -17.66 16.68
C PRO A 163 -19.01 -16.33 17.43
N SER A 164 -19.57 -16.38 18.64
CA SER A 164 -19.85 -15.17 19.44
C SER A 164 -18.60 -14.54 20.05
N GLU A 165 -17.49 -15.25 19.97
CA GLU A 165 -16.18 -14.91 20.50
C GLU A 165 -15.36 -14.04 19.54
N ILE A 166 -15.72 -14.02 18.24
CA ILE A 166 -15.04 -13.20 17.24
C ILE A 166 -15.24 -11.72 17.59
N ASN A 167 -14.14 -10.99 17.65
CA ASN A 167 -14.10 -9.56 17.89
C ASN A 167 -14.82 -8.85 16.74
N ALA A 168 -15.95 -8.21 17.05
CA ALA A 168 -16.69 -7.43 16.08
C ALA A 168 -16.36 -5.92 16.14
N GLY A 169 -15.40 -5.52 16.97
CA GLY A 169 -15.23 -4.12 17.40
C GLY A 169 -16.30 -3.69 18.40
N TYR A 170 -16.28 -2.42 18.80
CA TYR A 170 -17.21 -1.89 19.81
C TYR A 170 -18.69 -1.98 19.40
N ASP A 171 -18.99 -1.75 18.12
CA ASP A 171 -20.35 -1.64 17.59
C ASP A 171 -20.62 -2.58 16.40
N GLY A 172 -19.68 -3.47 16.06
CA GLY A 172 -19.78 -4.32 14.87
C GLY A 172 -19.11 -3.74 13.61
N SER A 173 -18.56 -2.52 13.67
CA SER A 173 -18.01 -1.83 12.50
C SER A 173 -16.81 -2.56 11.88
N SER A 174 -15.82 -3.01 12.67
CA SER A 174 -14.63 -3.70 12.16
C SER A 174 -15.01 -4.97 11.38
N LEU A 175 -15.98 -5.74 11.88
CA LEU A 175 -16.49 -6.92 11.20
C LEU A 175 -17.22 -6.55 9.90
N ARG A 176 -18.09 -5.54 9.93
CA ARG A 176 -18.79 -5.08 8.72
C ARG A 176 -17.82 -4.65 7.64
N ILE A 177 -16.75 -3.93 8.00
CA ILE A 177 -15.71 -3.47 7.07
C ILE A 177 -14.96 -4.68 6.49
N LEU A 178 -14.50 -5.60 7.35
CA LEU A 178 -13.82 -6.82 6.92
C LEU A 178 -14.65 -7.60 5.90
N PHE A 179 -15.93 -7.80 6.20
CA PHE A 179 -16.83 -8.54 5.32
C PHE A 179 -17.16 -7.79 4.02
N ARG A 180 -16.95 -6.47 3.93
CA ARG A 180 -16.98 -5.80 2.61
C ARG A 180 -15.84 -6.27 1.73
N TYR A 181 -14.61 -6.36 2.27
CA TYR A 181 -13.48 -6.89 1.50
C TYR A 181 -13.69 -8.35 1.12
N LEU A 182 -14.16 -9.19 2.05
CA LEU A 182 -14.45 -10.59 1.75
C LEU A 182 -15.58 -10.76 0.73
N GLU A 183 -16.57 -9.85 0.71
CA GLU A 183 -17.64 -9.85 -0.27
C GLU A 183 -17.11 -9.47 -1.66
N GLU A 184 -16.25 -8.45 -1.76
CA GLU A 184 -15.59 -8.04 -3.00
C GLU A 184 -14.68 -9.14 -3.56
N LEU A 185 -13.97 -9.86 -2.70
CA LEU A 185 -13.16 -11.02 -3.06
C LEU A 185 -14.02 -12.28 -3.34
N GLY A 186 -15.34 -12.20 -3.25
CA GLY A 186 -16.23 -13.34 -3.48
C GLY A 186 -16.06 -14.49 -2.48
N ALA A 187 -15.46 -14.22 -1.32
CA ALA A 187 -15.16 -15.20 -0.29
C ALA A 187 -16.31 -15.37 0.70
N ALA A 188 -16.91 -14.27 1.18
CA ALA A 188 -18.04 -14.34 2.10
C ALA A 188 -18.74 -12.99 2.23
N ARG A 189 -20.04 -12.99 2.57
CA ARG A 189 -20.79 -11.77 2.88
C ARG A 189 -21.67 -11.93 4.10
N ILE A 190 -21.95 -10.82 4.78
CA ILE A 190 -22.95 -10.79 5.85
C ILE A 190 -24.34 -10.87 5.20
N LYS A 191 -25.06 -11.95 5.50
CA LYS A 191 -26.44 -12.16 5.06
C LYS A 191 -27.44 -11.49 6.00
N ASP A 192 -27.20 -11.59 7.30
CA ASP A 192 -28.04 -10.98 8.32
C ASP A 192 -27.23 -10.62 9.58
N ALA A 193 -27.72 -9.65 10.34
CA ALA A 193 -27.13 -9.19 11.57
C ALA A 193 -28.22 -8.78 12.56
N GLU A 194 -28.42 -9.59 13.60
CA GLU A 194 -29.39 -9.32 14.66
C GLU A 194 -28.69 -8.72 15.88
N GLU A 195 -29.14 -7.55 16.32
CA GLU A 195 -28.68 -6.96 17.58
C GLU A 195 -29.29 -7.73 18.75
N LEU A 196 -28.44 -8.34 19.59
CA LEU A 196 -28.87 -9.11 20.76
C LEU A 196 -28.94 -8.24 22.02
N GLU A 197 -27.93 -7.43 22.26
CA GLU A 197 -27.82 -6.59 23.46
C GLU A 197 -26.93 -5.38 23.20
N SER A 198 -27.35 -4.19 23.61
CA SER A 198 -26.48 -3.01 23.65
C SER A 198 -26.37 -2.44 25.06
N LYS A 199 -25.14 -2.36 25.58
CA LYS A 199 -24.84 -1.78 26.90
C LYS A 199 -23.56 -0.95 26.85
N ARG A 200 -23.66 0.30 27.33
CA ARG A 200 -22.52 1.23 27.49
C ARG A 200 -21.68 1.38 26.22
N GLY A 201 -22.33 1.44 25.05
CA GLY A 201 -21.65 1.58 23.75
C GLY A 201 -20.99 0.31 23.22
N ARG A 202 -21.23 -0.85 23.86
CA ARG A 202 -20.90 -2.17 23.31
C ARG A 202 -22.16 -2.86 22.86
N THR A 203 -22.20 -3.25 21.60
CA THR A 203 -23.35 -3.98 21.03
C THR A 203 -22.92 -5.41 20.69
N LYS A 204 -23.63 -6.38 21.26
CA LYS A 204 -23.51 -7.79 20.92
C LYS A 204 -24.44 -8.10 19.76
N TRP A 205 -23.89 -8.75 18.76
CA TRP A 205 -24.60 -9.10 17.53
C TRP A 205 -24.60 -10.61 17.34
N LYS A 206 -25.65 -11.11 16.68
CA LYS A 206 -25.66 -12.41 16.03
C LYS A 206 -25.50 -12.18 14.54
N TRP A 207 -24.44 -12.73 13.95
CA TRP A 207 -24.14 -12.55 12.54
C TRP A 207 -24.37 -13.83 11.77
N GLN A 208 -25.05 -13.71 10.63
CA GLN A 208 -25.18 -14.79 9.66
C GLN A 208 -24.33 -14.46 8.45
N VAL A 209 -23.45 -15.39 8.09
CA VAL A 209 -22.53 -15.24 6.97
C VAL A 209 -22.86 -16.25 5.90
N GLU A 210 -22.94 -15.77 4.67
CA GLU A 210 -23.02 -16.60 3.48
C GLU A 210 -21.62 -16.73 2.87
N THR A 211 -21.17 -17.96 2.67
CA THR A 211 -19.86 -18.28 2.10
C THR A 211 -19.92 -18.28 0.57
N GLY A 212 -18.92 -17.69 -0.06
CA GLY A 212 -18.76 -17.68 -1.51
C GLY A 212 -17.77 -18.73 -2.02
N PRO A 213 -17.72 -18.94 -3.35
CA PRO A 213 -16.92 -20.00 -3.96
C PRO A 213 -15.40 -19.82 -3.77
N ILE A 214 -14.94 -18.60 -3.45
CA ILE A 214 -13.52 -18.32 -3.22
C ILE A 214 -13.06 -18.66 -1.79
N LEU A 215 -13.98 -18.92 -0.85
CA LEU A 215 -13.61 -19.12 0.55
C LEU A 215 -12.55 -20.23 0.77
N PRO A 216 -12.66 -21.43 0.14
CA PRO A 216 -11.66 -22.49 0.33
C PRO A 216 -10.27 -22.05 -0.15
N LEU A 217 -10.21 -21.42 -1.33
CA LEU A 217 -8.98 -20.84 -1.88
C LEU A 217 -8.36 -19.84 -0.91
N LEU A 218 -9.14 -18.89 -0.39
CA LEU A 218 -8.65 -17.89 0.55
C LEU A 218 -8.14 -18.53 1.85
N CYS A 219 -8.79 -19.59 2.34
CA CYS A 219 -8.38 -20.34 3.53
C CYS A 219 -7.08 -21.12 3.31
N ASP A 220 -6.86 -21.67 2.12
CA ASP A 220 -5.61 -22.37 1.79
C ASP A 220 -4.45 -21.39 1.71
N LEU A 221 -4.69 -20.22 1.11
CA LEU A 221 -3.73 -19.13 1.00
C LEU A 221 -3.40 -18.50 2.37
N TRP A 222 -4.37 -18.42 3.28
CA TRP A 222 -4.16 -17.92 4.64
C TRP A 222 -3.05 -18.64 5.41
N GLN A 223 -2.81 -19.92 5.14
CA GLN A 223 -1.77 -20.71 5.82
C GLN A 223 -0.35 -20.19 5.59
N TYR A 224 -0.16 -19.41 4.51
CA TYR A 224 1.11 -18.79 4.18
C TYR A 224 1.17 -17.32 4.60
N ALA A 225 0.06 -16.74 5.07
CA ALA A 225 0.02 -15.35 5.48
C ALA A 225 0.74 -15.16 6.82
N PRO A 226 1.64 -14.17 6.95
CA PRO A 226 2.25 -13.88 8.22
C PRO A 226 1.16 -13.42 9.19
N ARG A 227 1.29 -13.86 10.44
CA ARG A 227 0.36 -13.47 11.51
C ARG A 227 0.48 -11.97 11.83
N TYR A 228 1.70 -11.46 11.70
CA TYR A 228 2.06 -10.05 11.82
C TYR A 228 2.89 -9.69 10.57
N PRO A 229 2.30 -9.02 9.57
CA PRO A 229 3.06 -8.60 8.40
C PRO A 229 4.12 -7.58 8.79
N GLU A 230 5.38 -7.82 8.42
CA GLU A 230 6.44 -6.82 8.55
C GLU A 230 6.41 -5.86 7.34
N PRO A 231 6.51 -4.54 7.56
CA PRO A 231 6.51 -3.58 6.46
C PRO A 231 7.73 -3.76 5.56
N GLY A 232 7.46 -3.92 4.27
CA GLY A 232 8.49 -4.27 3.28
C GLY A 232 8.40 -5.69 2.73
N GLY A 233 7.42 -6.50 3.16
CA GLY A 233 7.19 -7.89 2.73
C GLY A 233 6.81 -8.10 1.26
N VAL A 234 7.27 -7.26 0.31
CA VAL A 234 7.15 -7.51 -1.13
C VAL A 234 7.88 -8.81 -1.50
N GLU A 235 8.99 -9.13 -0.82
CA GLU A 235 9.71 -10.41 -1.01
C GLU A 235 8.92 -11.62 -0.48
N GLU A 236 8.24 -11.51 0.67
CA GLU A 236 7.37 -12.58 1.19
C GLU A 236 6.09 -12.74 0.34
N LEU A 237 5.55 -11.63 -0.16
CA LEU A 237 4.42 -11.57 -1.09
C LEU A 237 4.80 -12.16 -2.44
N ALA A 238 5.99 -11.84 -2.92
CA ALA A 238 6.62 -12.48 -4.05
C ALA A 238 6.73 -13.98 -3.74
N ASP A 239 7.48 -14.44 -2.75
CA ASP A 239 7.65 -15.86 -2.45
C ASP A 239 6.33 -16.63 -2.26
N PHE A 240 5.28 -15.97 -1.75
CA PHE A 240 3.93 -16.49 -1.69
C PHE A 240 3.28 -16.63 -3.08
N ILE A 241 3.33 -15.57 -3.90
CA ILE A 241 2.90 -15.58 -5.31
C ILE A 241 3.83 -16.47 -6.17
N PHE A 242 5.06 -16.78 -5.75
CA PHE A 242 6.10 -17.51 -6.49
C PHE A 242 6.40 -18.89 -5.90
N GLY A 243 5.67 -19.30 -4.86
CA GLY A 243 5.81 -20.60 -4.21
C GLY A 243 5.34 -21.74 -5.12
N ASP A 244 5.38 -22.97 -4.62
CA ASP A 244 4.85 -24.15 -5.33
C ASP A 244 3.40 -23.94 -5.80
N TYR A 245 2.66 -23.04 -5.14
CA TYR A 245 1.28 -22.71 -5.48
C TYR A 245 1.07 -22.21 -6.92
N VAL A 246 1.88 -21.23 -7.36
CA VAL A 246 1.73 -20.59 -8.68
C VAL A 246 2.61 -21.24 -9.73
N LYS A 247 3.77 -21.81 -9.35
CA LYS A 247 4.63 -22.60 -10.26
C LYS A 247 3.91 -23.78 -10.90
N ASN A 248 2.84 -24.26 -10.26
CA ASN A 248 2.01 -25.35 -10.77
C ASN A 248 0.78 -24.87 -11.55
N ILE A 249 0.50 -23.56 -11.64
CA ILE A 249 -0.49 -23.00 -12.57
C ILE A 249 0.13 -23.05 -13.98
N SER A 250 -0.54 -23.73 -14.91
CA SER A 250 -0.01 -23.97 -16.26
C SER A 250 -0.95 -23.48 -17.35
N GLY A 251 -0.38 -23.23 -18.54
CA GLY A 251 -1.14 -22.84 -19.73
C GLY A 251 -1.61 -21.39 -19.71
N ASP A 252 -2.71 -21.10 -20.40
CA ASP A 252 -3.23 -19.75 -20.63
C ASP A 252 -3.72 -19.03 -19.35
N LEU A 253 -3.79 -19.75 -18.21
CA LEU A 253 -4.15 -19.19 -16.92
C LEU A 253 -3.02 -18.39 -16.26
N PHE A 254 -1.78 -18.53 -16.71
CA PHE A 254 -0.62 -17.83 -16.14
C PHE A 254 0.29 -17.27 -17.23
N THR A 255 0.21 -15.96 -17.46
CA THR A 255 0.99 -15.26 -18.48
C THR A 255 2.40 -14.85 -18.00
N GLY A 256 2.61 -14.83 -16.69
CA GLY A 256 3.81 -14.29 -16.03
C GLY A 256 3.85 -12.77 -15.98
N ASN A 257 2.78 -12.07 -16.38
CA ASN A 257 2.81 -10.60 -16.44
C ASN A 257 2.77 -9.95 -15.06
N ILE A 258 1.97 -10.47 -14.12
CA ILE A 258 1.92 -9.95 -12.74
C ILE A 258 3.23 -10.21 -12.00
N LEU A 259 3.96 -11.27 -12.34
CA LEU A 259 5.25 -11.56 -11.73
C LEU A 259 6.27 -10.44 -11.97
N LYS A 260 6.26 -9.85 -13.16
CA LYS A 260 7.17 -8.79 -13.54
C LYS A 260 6.97 -7.50 -12.73
N LEU A 261 5.82 -7.34 -12.06
CA LEU A 261 5.57 -6.19 -11.16
C LEU A 261 6.48 -6.22 -9.92
N PHE A 262 7.00 -7.39 -9.57
CA PHE A 262 7.81 -7.63 -8.38
C PHE A 262 9.29 -7.81 -8.68
N GLU A 263 9.68 -7.70 -9.95
CA GLU A 263 11.10 -7.65 -10.31
C GLU A 263 11.65 -6.32 -9.81
N GLU A 264 12.62 -6.36 -8.89
CA GLU A 264 13.31 -5.14 -8.47
C GLU A 264 13.94 -4.46 -9.70
N PRO A 265 13.91 -3.11 -9.80
CA PRO A 265 14.63 -2.42 -10.84
C PRO A 265 16.09 -2.87 -10.78
N ASP A 266 16.62 -3.40 -11.89
CA ASP A 266 18.00 -3.85 -11.95
C ASP A 266 18.85 -2.65 -11.55
N LYS A 267 19.65 -2.77 -10.50
CA LYS A 267 20.53 -1.69 -10.01
C LYS A 267 21.34 -1.05 -11.15
N LYS A 268 21.61 -1.80 -12.22
CA LYS A 268 22.19 -1.26 -13.46
C LYS A 268 21.40 -0.10 -14.07
N GLU A 269 20.07 -0.10 -14.00
CA GLU A 269 19.16 0.89 -14.60
C GLU A 269 19.35 2.31 -14.07
N TYR A 270 19.80 2.46 -12.82
CA TYR A 270 20.07 3.76 -12.21
C TYR A 270 21.52 3.97 -11.76
N SER A 271 22.40 2.97 -11.96
CA SER A 271 23.80 3.03 -11.52
C SER A 271 24.63 4.17 -12.14
N ASP A 272 24.24 4.60 -13.35
CA ASP A 272 24.86 5.68 -14.10
C ASP A 272 24.01 6.95 -14.10
N GLN A 273 23.17 7.13 -13.08
CA GLN A 273 22.29 8.29 -12.95
C GLN A 273 22.58 9.11 -11.70
N LEU A 274 22.31 10.40 -11.82
CA LEU A 274 22.42 11.41 -10.78
C LEU A 274 21.04 12.01 -10.51
N ILE A 275 20.77 12.32 -9.24
CA ILE A 275 19.62 13.09 -8.80
C ILE A 275 20.04 14.47 -8.31
N GLU A 276 19.32 15.49 -8.76
CA GLU A 276 19.44 16.86 -8.28
C GLU A 276 18.30 17.18 -7.31
N LEU A 277 18.67 17.56 -6.08
CA LEU A 277 17.73 17.82 -4.99
C LEU A 277 17.83 19.27 -4.53
N GLU A 278 16.71 19.95 -4.37
CA GLU A 278 16.59 21.20 -3.62
C GLU A 278 16.13 20.89 -2.20
N ILE A 279 16.87 21.35 -1.20
CA ILE A 279 16.60 21.16 0.22
C ILE A 279 16.36 22.53 0.84
N LYS A 280 15.19 22.70 1.45
CA LYS A 280 14.78 23.93 2.12
C LYS A 280 14.44 23.65 3.58
N VAL A 281 15.02 24.42 4.50
CA VAL A 281 14.56 24.42 5.89
C VAL A 281 13.17 25.07 5.97
N ARG A 282 12.21 24.38 6.59
CA ARG A 282 10.80 24.80 6.57
C ARG A 282 10.60 26.15 7.27
N TYR A 283 11.34 26.39 8.35
CA TYR A 283 11.33 27.64 9.12
C TYR A 283 12.60 28.45 8.88
N GLY A 284 12.75 28.96 7.65
CA GLY A 284 13.87 29.81 7.28
C GLY A 284 13.88 30.13 5.79
N SER A 285 14.92 30.85 5.38
CA SER A 285 15.15 31.22 3.97
C SER A 285 16.33 30.46 3.34
N CYS A 286 17.01 29.61 4.11
CA CYS A 286 18.15 28.83 3.65
C CYS A 286 17.71 27.74 2.65
N VAL A 287 18.36 27.72 1.49
CA VAL A 287 18.18 26.69 0.45
C VAL A 287 19.53 26.15 0.04
N ARG A 288 19.60 24.83 -0.16
CA ARG A 288 20.77 24.11 -0.68
C ARG A 288 20.31 23.25 -1.85
N CYS A 289 21.02 23.27 -2.96
CA CYS A 289 20.83 22.29 -4.02
C CYS A 289 22.02 21.35 -4.03
N VAL A 290 21.76 20.05 -4.08
CA VAL A 290 22.79 19.01 -4.07
C VAL A 290 22.62 18.09 -5.26
N CYS A 291 23.73 17.46 -5.66
CA CYS A 291 23.77 16.44 -6.69
C CYS A 291 24.38 15.17 -6.09
N MET A 292 23.71 14.04 -6.26
CA MET A 292 24.05 12.74 -5.68
C MET A 292 23.87 11.63 -6.71
N ASN A 293 24.58 10.52 -6.56
CA ASN A 293 24.33 9.32 -7.36
C ASN A 293 23.01 8.68 -6.92
N MET A 294 22.29 8.07 -7.84
CA MET A 294 21.09 7.29 -7.50
C MET A 294 21.43 6.05 -6.64
N THR A 295 22.69 5.61 -6.65
CA THR A 295 23.20 4.55 -5.76
C THR A 295 23.60 5.04 -4.37
N ASP A 296 23.60 6.36 -4.11
CA ASP A 296 23.82 6.88 -2.76
C ASP A 296 22.58 6.56 -1.91
N THR A 297 22.78 6.31 -0.62
CA THR A 297 21.69 5.93 0.30
C THR A 297 20.97 7.14 0.88
N LEU A 298 19.79 6.93 1.48
CA LEU A 298 19.15 7.95 2.32
C LEU A 298 20.04 8.35 3.51
N TYR A 299 20.89 7.44 4.01
CA TYR A 299 21.88 7.77 5.02
C TYR A 299 22.97 8.73 4.49
N ASP A 300 23.41 8.55 3.25
CA ASP A 300 24.33 9.49 2.59
C ASP A 300 23.68 10.86 2.36
N LEU A 301 22.39 10.89 2.02
CA LEU A 301 21.62 12.13 1.91
C LEU A 301 21.52 12.83 3.26
N HIS A 302 21.30 12.09 4.36
CA HIS A 302 21.34 12.64 5.70
C HIS A 302 22.69 13.31 6.01
N TRP A 303 23.80 12.61 5.78
CA TRP A 303 25.14 13.20 5.95
C TRP A 303 25.36 14.43 5.09
N MET A 304 24.87 14.40 3.85
CA MET A 304 24.96 15.52 2.95
C MET A 304 24.19 16.73 3.47
N ILE A 305 22.96 16.54 3.99
CA ILE A 305 22.15 17.60 4.61
C ILE A 305 22.88 18.21 5.80
N GLN A 306 23.36 17.39 6.74
CA GLN A 306 24.10 17.85 7.93
C GLN A 306 25.29 18.72 7.52
N LYS A 307 26.07 18.25 6.54
CA LYS A 307 27.24 18.98 6.01
C LYS A 307 26.89 20.33 5.38
N VAL A 308 25.86 20.41 4.53
CA VAL A 308 25.56 21.66 3.79
C VAL A 308 24.76 22.68 4.59
N PHE A 309 24.14 22.26 5.69
CA PHE A 309 23.50 23.14 6.67
C PHE A 309 24.38 23.41 7.90
N GLU A 310 25.61 22.86 7.95
CA GLU A 310 26.56 23.07 9.04
C GLU A 310 26.00 22.63 10.41
N PHE A 311 25.24 21.54 10.42
CA PHE A 311 24.66 20.96 11.63
C PHE A 311 25.59 19.87 12.21
N ASP A 312 25.59 19.77 13.54
CA ASP A 312 26.16 18.65 14.26
C ASP A 312 25.22 17.44 14.17
N ASN A 313 25.76 16.31 13.72
CA ASN A 313 25.02 15.06 13.57
C ASN A 313 24.96 14.27 14.89
N ASN A 314 24.23 14.80 15.88
CA ASN A 314 24.19 14.29 17.25
C ASN A 314 22.78 13.85 17.72
N HIS A 315 21.79 13.83 16.83
CA HIS A 315 20.41 13.45 17.15
C HIS A 315 19.83 12.47 16.11
N LEU A 316 18.70 11.85 16.47
CA LEU A 316 17.94 10.98 15.59
C LEU A 316 17.27 11.76 14.46
N PHE A 317 16.93 11.05 13.37
CA PHE A 317 16.28 11.63 12.21
C PHE A 317 15.38 10.64 11.49
N ALA A 318 14.49 11.13 10.63
CA ALA A 318 13.69 10.31 9.75
C ALA A 318 13.41 11.02 8.41
N PHE A 319 13.30 10.24 7.34
CA PHE A 319 12.73 10.67 6.07
C PHE A 319 11.29 10.19 5.95
N TYR A 320 10.49 10.99 5.25
CA TYR A 320 9.08 10.72 5.00
C TYR A 320 8.78 10.91 3.52
N ILE A 321 8.62 9.81 2.81
CA ILE A 321 8.51 9.77 1.35
C ILE A 321 7.12 9.24 0.97
N GLY A 322 6.53 9.78 -0.09
CA GLY A 322 5.15 9.49 -0.49
C GLY A 322 4.10 10.39 0.18
N HIS A 323 2.83 10.08 -0.06
CA HIS A 323 1.69 10.89 0.38
C HIS A 323 0.52 10.04 0.87
N GLY A 324 -0.26 10.59 1.81
CA GLY A 324 -1.46 9.91 2.30
C GLY A 324 -1.14 8.51 2.83
N MET A 325 -1.90 7.52 2.36
CA MET A 325 -1.68 6.11 2.72
C MET A 325 -0.41 5.49 2.12
N MET A 326 0.17 6.10 1.07
CA MET A 326 1.41 5.65 0.43
C MET A 326 2.66 6.23 1.10
N ARG A 327 2.49 6.92 2.24
CA ARG A 327 3.61 7.58 2.92
C ARG A 327 4.35 6.57 3.79
N GLU A 328 5.62 6.40 3.51
CA GLU A 328 6.54 5.55 4.26
C GLU A 328 7.52 6.41 5.08
N THR A 329 8.01 5.83 6.18
CA THR A 329 8.98 6.45 7.07
C THR A 329 10.28 5.66 6.98
N TYR A 330 11.40 6.35 6.81
CA TYR A 330 12.71 5.74 6.73
C TYR A 330 13.58 6.31 7.85
N THR A 331 14.18 5.45 8.66
CA THR A 331 15.01 5.88 9.79
C THR A 331 16.17 4.91 10.06
N ILE A 332 16.97 5.22 11.08
CA ILE A 332 18.03 4.35 11.60
C ILE A 332 17.45 3.39 12.64
N GLU A 333 18.08 2.23 12.83
CA GLU A 333 17.63 1.18 13.76
C GLU A 333 17.32 1.72 15.17
N GLU A 334 18.13 2.65 15.65
CA GLU A 334 18.00 3.27 16.98
C GLU A 334 16.75 4.15 17.14
N ALA A 335 16.10 4.51 16.03
CA ALA A 335 14.92 5.37 16.00
C ALA A 335 13.64 4.63 15.56
N VAL A 336 13.72 3.33 15.29
CA VAL A 336 12.55 2.48 14.98
C VAL A 336 11.62 2.43 16.19
N THR A 337 10.32 2.62 15.97
CA THR A 337 9.34 2.70 17.07
C THR A 337 8.38 1.52 17.12
N ASN A 338 7.89 1.09 15.96
CA ASN A 338 6.86 0.06 15.85
C ASN A 338 7.22 -1.03 14.84
N GLY A 339 8.44 -0.98 14.26
CA GLY A 339 8.93 -1.93 13.28
C GLY A 339 8.42 -1.67 11.87
N GLU A 340 7.70 -0.57 11.64
CA GLU A 340 7.18 -0.23 10.31
C GLU A 340 8.07 0.73 9.53
N GLU A 341 9.10 1.27 10.16
CA GLU A 341 10.04 2.16 9.52
C GLU A 341 11.12 1.40 8.75
N LEU A 342 11.44 1.88 7.54
CA LEU A 342 12.41 1.27 6.63
C LEU A 342 13.83 1.80 6.90
N SER A 343 14.85 1.00 6.59
CA SER A 343 16.25 1.34 6.84
C SER A 343 16.77 2.40 5.86
N VAL A 344 17.27 3.52 6.38
CA VAL A 344 17.96 4.54 5.55
C VAL A 344 19.32 4.08 5.02
N LYS A 345 19.92 3.05 5.62
CA LYS A 345 21.23 2.52 5.21
C LYS A 345 21.11 1.57 4.03
N ASP A 346 19.97 0.88 3.92
CA ASP A 346 19.71 -0.12 2.89
C ASP A 346 18.87 0.44 1.73
N THR A 347 18.40 1.69 1.84
CA THR A 347 17.59 2.36 0.81
C THR A 347 18.44 3.31 -0.03
N GLU A 348 18.74 2.93 -1.27
CA GLU A 348 19.35 3.80 -2.28
C GLU A 348 18.33 4.80 -2.85
N LEU A 349 18.79 5.98 -3.28
CA LEU A 349 17.92 7.01 -3.85
C LEU A 349 17.18 6.52 -5.11
N GLY A 350 17.78 5.60 -5.87
CA GLY A 350 17.18 4.97 -7.03
C GLY A 350 16.02 4.03 -6.71
N MET A 351 16.06 3.37 -5.54
CA MET A 351 14.98 2.47 -5.08
C MET A 351 13.69 3.23 -4.75
N LEU A 352 13.78 4.54 -4.52
CA LEU A 352 12.63 5.39 -4.21
C LEU A 352 11.84 5.79 -5.48
N GLU A 353 12.40 5.53 -6.67
CA GLU A 353 11.78 5.76 -7.98
C GLU A 353 11.20 7.17 -8.14
N LEU A 354 11.91 8.14 -7.56
CA LEU A 354 11.44 9.52 -7.51
C LEU A 354 11.39 10.13 -8.91
N ARG A 355 10.43 11.03 -9.13
CA ARG A 355 10.31 11.82 -10.36
C ARG A 355 10.56 13.29 -10.13
N LYS A 356 11.00 13.97 -11.18
CA LYS A 356 11.12 15.43 -11.19
C LYS A 356 9.85 16.09 -10.69
N GLY A 357 9.99 17.04 -9.77
CA GLY A 357 8.89 17.78 -9.17
C GLY A 357 8.29 17.13 -7.93
N GLN A 358 8.53 15.84 -7.68
CA GLN A 358 8.14 15.20 -6.42
C GLN A 358 8.88 15.82 -5.24
N SER A 359 8.28 15.70 -4.06
CA SER A 359 8.84 16.24 -2.83
C SER A 359 8.57 15.31 -1.66
N PHE A 360 9.49 15.29 -0.73
CA PHE A 360 9.45 14.51 0.50
C PHE A 360 10.05 15.31 1.65
N SER A 361 9.92 14.82 2.88
CA SER A 361 10.37 15.55 4.07
C SER A 361 11.49 14.82 4.79
N TYR A 362 12.38 15.59 5.41
CA TYR A 362 13.41 15.14 6.32
C TYR A 362 13.21 15.84 7.68
N LEU A 363 13.19 15.06 8.75
CA LEU A 363 13.12 15.54 10.12
C LEU A 363 14.44 15.18 10.81
N PHE A 364 15.13 16.18 11.33
CA PHE A 364 16.29 16.02 12.19
C PHE A 364 15.97 16.54 13.59
N ASP A 365 16.51 15.86 14.60
CA ASP A 365 16.28 16.15 16.01
C ASP A 365 14.78 16.11 16.37
N PHE A 366 14.35 15.01 16.99
CA PHE A 366 12.96 14.84 17.38
C PHE A 366 12.52 15.76 18.54
N GLY A 367 13.48 16.36 19.26
CA GLY A 367 13.23 17.38 20.28
C GLY A 367 12.90 18.73 19.65
N ASP A 368 13.85 19.31 18.91
CA ASP A 368 13.72 20.65 18.32
C ASP A 368 12.95 20.67 16.98
N MET A 369 12.73 19.50 16.39
CA MET A 369 11.94 19.26 15.19
C MET A 369 12.41 20.07 13.96
N TRP A 370 13.67 19.93 13.59
CA TRP A 370 14.21 20.54 12.37
C TRP A 370 13.62 19.89 11.11
N TRP A 371 12.62 20.54 10.53
CA TRP A 371 11.98 20.09 9.29
C TRP A 371 12.62 20.68 8.04
N PHE A 372 12.92 19.81 7.09
CA PHE A 372 13.38 20.15 5.75
C PHE A 372 12.42 19.58 4.71
N ASP A 373 12.09 20.41 3.72
CA ASP A 373 11.36 20.00 2.54
C ASP A 373 12.38 19.77 1.40
N ILE A 374 12.34 18.58 0.81
CA ILE A 374 13.25 18.16 -0.25
C ILE A 374 12.45 18.00 -1.53
N LYS A 375 12.92 18.60 -2.63
CA LYS A 375 12.28 18.54 -3.95
C LYS A 375 13.25 18.03 -5.00
N VAL A 376 12.79 17.09 -5.82
CA VAL A 376 13.55 16.59 -6.96
C VAL A 376 13.51 17.61 -8.09
N LEU A 377 14.67 18.15 -8.46
CA LEU A 377 14.83 19.10 -9.56
C LEU A 377 14.97 18.40 -10.90
N GLY A 378 15.57 17.21 -10.92
CA GLY A 378 15.74 16.39 -12.10
C GLY A 378 16.59 15.15 -11.82
N ILE A 379 16.53 14.21 -12.76
CA ILE A 379 17.38 13.02 -12.84
C ILE A 379 18.05 13.05 -14.21
N LYS A 380 19.34 12.71 -14.28
CA LYS A 380 20.13 12.72 -15.52
C LYS A 380 21.23 11.68 -15.50
N GLU A 381 21.68 11.27 -16.68
CA GLU A 381 22.85 10.41 -16.83
C GLU A 381 24.12 11.09 -16.28
N GLY A 382 24.97 10.30 -15.63
CA GLY A 382 26.26 10.69 -15.09
C GLY A 382 26.57 10.03 -13.76
N ASN A 383 27.74 10.38 -13.21
CA ASN A 383 28.16 9.95 -11.89
C ASN A 383 29.01 11.04 -11.25
N VAL A 384 28.97 11.15 -9.92
CA VAL A 384 29.83 12.03 -9.13
C VAL A 384 30.61 11.18 -8.13
N PRO A 385 31.90 11.49 -7.87
CA PRO A 385 32.71 10.70 -6.95
C PRO A 385 32.21 10.75 -5.49
N PHE A 386 31.41 11.75 -5.14
CA PHE A 386 30.77 11.94 -3.84
C PHE A 386 29.64 12.98 -3.96
N PRO A 387 28.66 13.01 -3.05
CA PRO A 387 27.63 14.05 -2.97
C PRO A 387 28.19 15.48 -3.02
N GLN A 388 27.61 16.32 -3.90
CA GLN A 388 28.12 17.68 -4.15
C GLN A 388 27.08 18.76 -3.89
N LEU A 389 27.49 19.86 -3.25
CA LEU A 389 26.68 21.08 -3.16
C LEU A 389 26.82 21.85 -4.47
N THR A 390 25.71 22.02 -5.20
CA THR A 390 25.70 22.72 -6.49
C THR A 390 25.23 24.16 -6.39
N LYS A 391 24.43 24.49 -5.36
CA LYS A 391 23.94 25.85 -5.12
C LYS A 391 23.65 26.08 -3.64
N ALA A 392 24.01 27.27 -3.14
CA ALA A 392 23.63 27.73 -1.81
C ALA A 392 22.94 29.10 -1.90
N VAL A 393 21.82 29.25 -1.20
CA VAL A 393 21.08 30.51 -1.08
C VAL A 393 20.84 30.79 0.39
N ASN A 394 21.23 31.98 0.83
CA ASN A 394 21.23 32.46 2.21
C ASN A 394 22.13 31.65 3.17
N PRO A 395 22.60 32.27 4.28
CA PRO A 395 23.36 31.57 5.31
C PRO A 395 22.59 30.38 5.90
N ALA A 396 23.32 29.37 6.38
CA ALA A 396 22.72 28.32 7.17
C ALA A 396 22.13 28.90 8.47
N PRO A 397 21.00 28.36 8.98
CA PRO A 397 20.50 28.76 10.29
C PRO A 397 21.48 28.32 11.38
N GLU A 398 21.57 29.10 12.45
CA GLU A 398 22.24 28.65 13.67
C GLU A 398 21.44 27.48 14.26
N GLN A 399 22.11 26.35 14.52
CA GLN A 399 21.44 25.10 14.93
C GLN A 399 20.85 25.20 16.34
N TYR A 400 21.65 25.61 17.33
CA TYR A 400 21.20 25.80 18.71
C TYR A 400 21.68 27.15 19.22
N PRO A 401 20.85 28.21 19.12
CA PRO A 401 21.21 29.50 19.68
C PRO A 401 21.35 29.38 21.20
N VAL A 402 22.43 29.94 21.74
CA VAL A 402 22.61 30.01 23.19
C VAL A 402 21.57 30.98 23.74
N TRP A 403 20.64 30.48 24.55
CA TRP A 403 19.70 31.33 25.29
C TRP A 403 20.45 32.04 26.42
N GLU A 404 20.59 33.37 26.32
CA GLU A 404 21.10 34.22 27.41
C GLU A 404 20.06 34.45 28.51
#